data_AF-A0A3Q4N7H3-F1
#
_entry.id   AF-A0A3Q4N7H3-F1
#
_cell.length_a   1.000
_cell.length_b   1.000
_cell.length_c   1.000
_cell.angle_alpha   90.00
_cell.angle_beta   90.00
_cell.angle_gamma   90.00
#
_symmetry.space_group_name_H-M   'P 1'
#
loop_
_entity.id
_entity.type
_entity.pdbx_description
1 polymer ?
#
loop_
_entity_poly.entity_id
_entity_poly.type
_entity_poly.pdbx_seq_one_letter_code
_entity_poly.pdbx_strand_id
1 'polypeptide(L)'
;VQTAAVCEWTGFTQALYTTYLIQPFIQAPLSRPTCFLSNMHMPMTSSFPSPVRVSQRLRVMGSLFVIMLVFIITAVLVKVPLEPFHFFLSTMVKIVIINSFGAVLQGSLFGMAGLLPASYTTPIMSGQGLAGTFAAFAMICAIASGSELQDAAFGYFITACVVISLSILSYILLPKLVRCPFIPSPRPEIQNIDHCSTSPSHSRQLSIWILALSVCFTFTVTIGTFPAVTADTKSTLSDGGSWDQYFIPVSCFLLFNLCDWGGRSLTAILMWPGKDSVILPASIGCRLVFIPLFMLCNVHPRAHLPVVFHHDCFFILFMILFAFSNGYLASLCMCYGPKNVLPHEAETAGAIMAFFLSLGLALGAALSFLIRILV
;
A
#
# COMPACT_ATOMS: atom_id res chain seq x y z
N VAL A 1 1.64 0.10 22.08
CA VAL A 1 2.88 -0.49 21.51
C VAL A 1 2.58 -1.38 20.31
N GLN A 2 1.72 -2.40 20.39
CA GLN A 2 1.33 -3.21 19.22
C GLN A 2 0.61 -2.42 18.11
N THR A 3 -0.27 -1.47 18.45
CA THR A 3 -0.93 -0.59 17.46
C THR A 3 0.04 0.43 16.85
N ALA A 4 1.03 0.88 17.62
CA ALA A 4 2.12 1.73 17.15
C ALA A 4 3.08 0.94 16.25
N ALA A 5 3.34 -0.34 16.57
CA ALA A 5 4.05 -1.26 15.72
C ALA A 5 3.28 -1.46 14.40
N VAL A 6 1.98 -1.73 14.41
CA VAL A 6 1.19 -1.86 13.17
C VAL A 6 1.26 -0.59 12.29
N CYS A 7 1.22 0.61 12.88
CA CYS A 7 1.43 1.88 12.17
C CYS A 7 2.88 2.13 11.70
N GLU A 8 3.90 1.67 12.43
CA GLU A 8 5.31 1.70 12.01
C GLU A 8 5.59 0.65 10.92
N TRP A 9 4.84 -0.46 10.96
CA TRP A 9 4.90 -1.54 9.98
C TRP A 9 4.29 -1.16 8.63
N THR A 10 3.36 -0.20 8.57
CA THR A 10 2.95 0.42 7.29
C THR A 10 4.08 1.19 6.59
N GLY A 11 5.07 1.68 7.36
CA GLY A 11 6.34 2.19 6.82
C GLY A 11 7.32 1.06 6.44
N PHE A 12 7.33 -0.04 7.19
CA PHE A 12 8.10 -1.27 6.91
C PHE A 12 7.64 -1.99 5.63
N THR A 13 6.34 -1.99 5.32
CA THR A 13 5.76 -2.52 4.06
C THR A 13 6.27 -1.81 2.82
N GLN A 14 6.67 -0.53 2.96
CA GLN A 14 7.29 0.25 1.89
C GLN A 14 8.75 -0.18 1.65
N ALA A 15 9.43 -0.57 2.73
CA ALA A 15 10.85 -0.91 2.76
C ALA A 15 11.16 -2.37 2.39
N LEU A 16 10.25 -3.33 2.62
CA LEU A 16 10.40 -4.69 2.08
C LEU A 16 10.41 -4.71 0.54
N TYR A 17 9.96 -3.64 -0.09
CA TYR A 17 9.61 -3.62 -1.49
C TYR A 17 10.78 -3.34 -2.46
N THR A 18 11.81 -2.60 -2.07
CA THR A 18 12.92 -2.30 -3.01
C THR A 18 13.78 -3.53 -3.30
N THR A 19 13.70 -4.59 -2.49
CA THR A 19 14.62 -5.74 -2.56
C THR A 19 14.14 -6.89 -3.44
N TYR A 20 12.88 -7.32 -3.33
CA TYR A 20 12.52 -8.68 -3.76
C TYR A 20 11.92 -8.83 -5.16
N LEU A 21 11.54 -7.75 -5.86
CA LEU A 21 10.90 -7.89 -7.18
C LEU A 21 11.31 -6.88 -8.26
N ILE A 22 12.49 -6.24 -8.14
CA ILE A 22 13.14 -5.59 -9.30
C ILE A 22 14.22 -6.52 -9.91
N GLN A 23 14.03 -7.83 -9.76
CA GLN A 23 14.85 -8.82 -10.48
C GLN A 23 14.44 -9.04 -11.94
N PRO A 24 13.29 -8.52 -12.43
CA PRO A 24 13.15 -8.24 -13.83
C PRO A 24 13.03 -6.73 -14.09
N PHE A 25 14.08 -6.17 -14.71
CA PHE A 25 13.95 -5.27 -15.86
C PHE A 25 13.18 -3.94 -15.72
N ILE A 26 13.84 -2.88 -15.26
CA ILE A 26 13.56 -1.53 -15.82
C ILE A 26 14.06 -1.52 -17.28
N GLN A 27 13.26 -2.09 -18.18
CA GLN A 27 13.38 -1.95 -19.63
C GLN A 27 12.45 -0.81 -20.07
N ALA A 28 12.98 0.42 -20.13
CA ALA A 28 12.57 1.46 -21.09
C ALA A 28 13.62 2.59 -21.09
N PRO A 29 14.00 3.12 -22.27
CA PRO A 29 15.09 4.08 -22.38
C PRO A 29 14.64 5.49 -21.95
N LEU A 30 15.28 6.05 -20.91
CA LEU A 30 15.32 7.50 -20.71
C LEU A 30 16.30 8.10 -21.73
N SER A 31 15.82 8.31 -22.96
CA SER A 31 16.54 9.09 -23.97
C SER A 31 15.97 10.51 -24.05
N ARG A 32 16.58 11.44 -23.27
CA ARG A 32 17.04 12.79 -23.68
C ARG A 32 17.05 13.77 -22.48
N PRO A 33 18.19 14.43 -22.21
CA PRO A 33 18.25 15.64 -21.39
C PRO A 33 18.19 16.88 -22.31
N THR A 34 17.34 17.87 -22.01
CA THR A 34 17.45 19.27 -22.53
C THR A 34 16.42 20.12 -21.77
N CYS A 35 16.84 20.92 -20.79
CA CYS A 35 17.32 22.32 -20.84
C CYS A 35 16.19 23.39 -20.88
N PHE A 36 16.06 24.09 -19.74
CA PHE A 36 15.83 25.54 -19.55
C PHE A 36 14.48 26.24 -19.80
N LEU A 37 13.98 26.88 -18.70
CA LEU A 37 13.23 28.14 -18.49
C LEU A 37 12.01 28.45 -19.41
N SER A 38 10.86 28.97 -18.95
CA SER A 38 10.67 30.10 -18.04
C SER A 38 9.19 30.25 -17.59
N ASN A 39 9.04 30.89 -16.43
CA ASN A 39 7.92 31.68 -15.88
C ASN A 39 6.60 31.03 -15.38
N MET A 40 6.41 31.26 -14.07
CA MET A 40 5.22 31.05 -13.25
C MET A 40 4.07 31.98 -13.67
N HIS A 41 2.85 31.43 -13.73
CA HIS A 41 1.66 31.93 -13.03
C HIS A 41 0.53 30.89 -13.13
N MET A 42 -0.03 30.49 -11.99
CA MET A 42 -1.20 29.61 -11.89
C MET A 42 -2.47 30.43 -12.19
N PRO A 43 -3.47 29.83 -12.87
CA PRO A 43 -4.72 29.58 -12.15
C PRO A 43 -5.35 28.22 -12.45
N MET A 44 -6.22 27.79 -11.52
CA MET A 44 -7.08 26.61 -11.57
C MET A 44 -7.92 26.55 -12.84
N THR A 45 -7.53 25.72 -13.81
CA THR A 45 -8.38 24.95 -14.74
C THR A 45 -7.46 24.23 -15.72
N SER A 46 -7.69 22.93 -15.95
CA SER A 46 -7.08 22.13 -17.03
C SER A 46 -5.56 22.23 -17.21
N SER A 47 -4.78 21.36 -16.56
CA SER A 47 -3.52 20.75 -17.06
C SER A 47 -2.85 19.96 -15.93
N PHE A 48 -2.43 18.73 -16.23
CA PHE A 48 -1.61 17.93 -15.33
C PHE A 48 -0.33 18.70 -14.92
N PRO A 49 0.08 18.66 -13.65
CA PRO A 49 1.25 19.39 -13.18
C PRO A 49 2.53 18.87 -13.83
N SER A 50 3.40 19.76 -14.32
CA SER A 50 4.76 19.48 -14.80
C SER A 50 5.82 19.91 -13.76
N PRO A 51 7.10 19.53 -13.91
CA PRO A 51 7.76 18.37 -13.29
C PRO A 51 8.54 18.70 -12.00
N VAL A 52 8.90 17.64 -11.27
CA VAL A 52 9.52 17.63 -9.93
C VAL A 52 10.97 18.17 -9.93
N ARG A 53 11.26 19.16 -9.08
CA ARG A 53 12.61 19.81 -8.94
C ARG A 53 13.72 18.90 -8.38
N VAL A 54 13.40 17.68 -7.98
CA VAL A 54 14.31 16.77 -7.25
C VAL A 54 14.49 15.48 -8.03
N SER A 55 15.74 15.07 -8.27
CA SER A 55 16.07 13.82 -8.96
C SER A 55 15.38 12.63 -8.28
N GLN A 56 14.75 11.77 -9.06
CA GLN A 56 14.05 10.58 -8.58
C GLN A 56 14.95 9.64 -7.77
N ARG A 57 16.23 9.51 -8.17
CA ARG A 57 17.21 8.75 -7.39
C ARG A 57 17.42 9.33 -6.00
N LEU A 58 17.45 10.66 -5.89
CA LEU A 58 17.58 11.36 -4.62
C LEU A 58 16.30 11.20 -3.77
N ARG A 59 15.12 11.26 -4.38
CA ARG A 59 13.83 11.02 -3.70
C ARG A 59 13.79 9.62 -3.06
N VAL A 60 14.12 8.58 -3.83
CA VAL A 60 14.06 7.17 -3.36
C VAL A 60 15.16 6.88 -2.34
N MET A 61 16.42 7.17 -2.64
CA MET A 61 17.55 6.88 -1.74
C MET A 61 17.52 7.74 -0.48
N GLY A 62 17.19 9.02 -0.61
CA GLY A 62 17.05 9.92 0.54
C GLY A 62 15.97 9.44 1.50
N SER A 63 14.81 9.03 0.97
CA SER A 63 13.71 8.51 1.80
C SER A 63 14.09 7.21 2.51
N LEU A 64 14.70 6.24 1.80
CA LEU A 64 15.15 4.99 2.41
C LEU A 64 16.21 5.20 3.50
N PHE A 65 17.17 6.12 3.27
CA PHE A 65 18.19 6.44 4.26
C PHE A 65 17.61 7.07 5.53
N VAL A 66 16.70 8.03 5.39
CA VAL A 66 16.04 8.65 6.56
C VAL A 66 15.20 7.63 7.32
N ILE A 67 14.41 6.80 6.62
CA ILE A 67 13.62 5.74 7.26
C ILE A 67 14.53 4.77 8.02
N MET A 68 15.66 4.35 7.43
CA MET A 68 16.65 3.50 8.09
C MET A 68 17.17 4.10 9.39
N LEU A 69 17.57 5.38 9.36
CA LEU A 69 18.08 6.09 10.53
C LEU A 69 17.04 6.16 11.66
N VAL A 70 15.77 6.42 11.32
CA VAL A 70 14.69 6.45 12.31
C VAL A 70 14.41 5.07 12.92
N PHE A 71 14.50 3.99 12.13
CA PHE A 71 14.37 2.62 12.63
C PHE A 71 15.53 2.23 13.56
N ILE A 72 16.78 2.62 13.24
CA ILE A 72 17.93 2.42 14.12
C ILE A 72 17.74 3.17 15.45
N ILE A 73 17.34 4.44 15.40
CA ILE A 73 17.03 5.21 16.60
C ILE A 73 15.94 4.53 17.42
N THR A 74 14.91 3.98 16.77
CA THR A 74 13.82 3.28 17.45
C THR A 74 14.29 1.99 18.12
N ALA A 75 15.14 1.20 17.47
CA ALA A 75 15.74 0.01 18.08
C ALA A 75 16.55 0.33 19.35
N VAL A 76 17.31 1.43 19.34
CA VAL A 76 18.05 1.90 20.51
C VAL A 76 17.08 2.36 21.61
N LEU A 77 16.06 3.15 21.25
CA LEU A 77 15.09 3.70 22.20
C LEU A 77 14.27 2.63 22.93
N VAL A 78 14.06 1.44 22.35
CA VAL A 78 13.36 0.34 23.03
C VAL A 78 14.14 -0.17 24.26
N LYS A 79 15.47 -0.04 24.27
CA LYS A 79 16.33 -0.48 25.37
C LYS A 79 16.66 0.62 26.37
N VAL A 80 16.32 1.88 26.06
CA VAL A 80 16.58 3.02 26.94
C VAL A 80 15.34 3.26 27.82
N PRO A 81 15.47 3.23 29.16
CA PRO A 81 14.36 3.59 30.03
C PRO A 81 14.08 5.10 29.89
N LEU A 82 12.92 5.43 29.34
CA LEU A 82 12.44 6.80 29.18
C LEU A 82 11.16 7.00 29.98
N GLU A 83 10.94 8.23 30.45
CA GLU A 83 9.67 8.63 31.03
C GLU A 83 8.53 8.50 30.00
N PRO A 84 7.32 8.05 30.39
CA PRO A 84 6.21 7.79 29.46
C PRO A 84 5.88 8.95 28.51
N PHE A 85 5.91 10.19 29.00
CA PHE A 85 5.64 11.38 28.18
C PHE A 85 6.69 11.56 27.08
N HIS A 86 7.98 11.46 27.45
CA HIS A 86 9.10 11.58 26.51
C HIS A 86 9.12 10.43 25.48
N PHE A 87 8.82 9.20 25.92
CA PHE A 87 8.68 8.05 25.02
C PHE A 87 7.53 8.25 24.02
N PHE A 88 6.37 8.73 24.49
CA PHE A 88 5.22 9.02 23.63
C PHE A 88 5.55 10.11 22.60
N LEU A 89 6.08 11.24 23.03
CA LEU A 89 6.43 12.36 22.14
C LEU A 89 7.46 11.94 21.09
N SER A 90 8.53 11.26 21.50
CA SER A 90 9.56 10.73 20.60
C SER A 90 8.97 9.78 19.56
N THR A 91 8.07 8.88 19.98
CA THR A 91 7.42 7.92 19.09
C THR A 91 6.52 8.61 18.07
N MET A 92 5.71 9.60 18.48
CA MET A 92 4.85 10.34 17.57
C MET A 92 5.65 11.12 16.51
N VAL A 93 6.72 11.81 16.92
CA VAL A 93 7.60 12.53 15.98
C VAL A 93 8.19 11.58 14.94
N LYS A 94 8.68 10.41 15.36
CA LYS A 94 9.23 9.40 14.45
C LYS A 94 8.18 8.85 13.48
N ILE A 95 6.96 8.57 13.96
CA ILE A 95 5.85 8.12 13.10
C ILE A 95 5.54 9.15 12.01
N VAL A 96 5.52 10.45 12.35
CA VAL A 96 5.32 11.52 11.36
C VAL A 96 6.43 11.54 10.31
N ILE A 97 7.70 11.42 10.74
CA ILE A 97 8.85 11.38 9.82
C ILE A 97 8.77 10.15 8.90
N ILE A 98 8.52 8.96 9.46
CA ILE A 98 8.42 7.70 8.69
C ILE A 98 7.31 7.81 7.65
N ASN A 99 6.12 8.29 8.02
CA ASN A 99 5.01 8.42 7.07
C ASN A 99 5.27 9.50 6.00
N SER A 100 5.97 10.59 6.35
CA SER A 100 6.31 11.66 5.41
C SER A 100 7.27 11.18 4.32
N PHE A 101 8.40 10.59 4.72
CA PHE A 101 9.35 10.01 3.76
C PHE A 101 8.80 8.74 3.11
N GLY A 102 7.95 7.99 3.81
CA GLY A 102 7.19 6.86 3.27
C GLY A 102 6.29 7.30 2.09
N ALA A 103 5.57 8.42 2.22
CA ALA A 103 4.74 8.96 1.15
C ALA A 103 5.58 9.40 -0.06
N VAL A 104 6.74 10.03 0.17
CA VAL A 104 7.68 10.40 -0.91
C VAL A 104 8.21 9.16 -1.63
N LEU A 105 8.56 8.11 -0.87
CA LEU A 105 9.00 6.82 -1.41
C LEU A 105 7.89 6.16 -2.23
N GLN A 106 6.64 6.14 -1.73
CA GLN A 106 5.49 5.57 -2.44
C GLN A 106 5.25 6.24 -3.78
N GLY A 107 5.12 7.57 -3.75
CA GLY A 107 4.79 8.35 -4.93
C GLY A 107 5.88 8.22 -5.98
N SER A 108 7.16 8.16 -5.56
CA SER A 108 8.28 7.94 -6.46
C SER A 108 8.27 6.54 -7.08
N LEU A 109 7.98 5.49 -6.30
CA LEU A 109 7.92 4.11 -6.78
C LEU A 109 6.77 3.89 -7.78
N PHE A 110 5.56 4.35 -7.45
CA PHE A 110 4.42 4.24 -8.37
C PHE A 110 4.53 5.17 -9.58
N GLY A 111 5.17 6.34 -9.44
CA GLY A 111 5.51 7.18 -10.59
C GLY A 111 6.47 6.48 -11.55
N MET A 112 7.53 5.86 -11.04
CA MET A 112 8.44 5.03 -11.85
C MET A 112 7.72 3.87 -12.53
N ALA A 113 6.90 3.13 -11.79
CA ALA A 113 6.16 1.99 -12.32
C ALA A 113 5.14 2.40 -13.38
N GLY A 114 4.60 3.62 -13.28
CA GLY A 114 3.68 4.18 -14.27
C GLY A 114 4.28 4.28 -15.68
N LEU A 115 5.61 4.49 -15.78
CA LEU A 115 6.33 4.54 -17.06
C LEU A 115 6.51 3.13 -17.69
N LEU A 116 6.46 2.08 -16.88
CA LEU A 116 6.71 0.69 -17.29
C LEU A 116 5.40 -0.07 -17.49
N PRO A 117 5.35 -1.18 -18.25
CA PRO A 117 4.14 -2.00 -18.40
C PRO A 117 3.42 -2.32 -17.08
N ALA A 118 2.11 -2.56 -17.11
CA ALA A 118 1.30 -2.77 -15.90
C ALA A 118 1.81 -3.94 -15.01
N SER A 119 2.47 -4.93 -15.62
CA SER A 119 3.14 -6.04 -14.95
C SER A 119 4.26 -5.61 -13.98
N TYR A 120 4.76 -4.37 -14.07
CA TYR A 120 5.77 -3.82 -13.16
C TYR A 120 5.17 -3.12 -11.95
N THR A 121 3.90 -2.70 -12.02
CA THR A 121 3.17 -2.15 -10.87
C THR A 121 2.68 -3.26 -9.96
N THR A 122 2.31 -4.41 -10.51
CA THR A 122 1.81 -5.55 -9.73
C THR A 122 2.80 -6.04 -8.67
N PRO A 123 4.10 -6.25 -8.99
CA PRO A 123 5.10 -6.51 -7.98
C PRO A 123 5.03 -5.54 -6.81
N ILE A 124 4.94 -4.22 -7.07
CA ILE A 124 4.86 -3.15 -6.04
C ILE A 124 3.75 -3.42 -5.07
N MET A 125 2.58 -3.72 -5.62
CA MET A 125 1.43 -4.06 -4.81
C MET A 125 1.64 -5.38 -4.08
N SER A 126 2.05 -6.46 -4.75
CA SER A 126 2.24 -7.79 -4.15
C SER A 126 3.21 -7.77 -2.98
N GLY A 127 4.35 -7.08 -3.09
CA GLY A 127 5.30 -7.02 -2.00
C GLY A 127 4.82 -6.19 -0.80
N GLN A 128 3.91 -5.21 -0.98
CA GLN A 128 3.20 -4.60 0.15
C GLN A 128 2.32 -5.62 0.89
N GLY A 129 1.62 -6.51 0.18
CA GLY A 129 0.83 -7.59 0.78
C GLY A 129 1.71 -8.62 1.51
N LEU A 130 2.83 -9.03 0.91
CA LEU A 130 3.79 -9.94 1.53
C LEU A 130 4.34 -9.38 2.84
N ALA A 131 4.66 -8.08 2.87
CA ALA A 131 5.17 -7.42 4.06
C ALA A 131 4.15 -7.37 5.20
N GLY A 132 2.86 -7.15 4.88
CA GLY A 132 1.79 -7.29 5.86
C GLY A 132 1.64 -8.74 6.37
N THR A 133 1.83 -9.73 5.50
CA THR A 133 1.80 -11.15 5.88
C THR A 133 2.95 -11.48 6.84
N PHE A 134 4.15 -11.00 6.53
CA PHE A 134 5.32 -11.13 7.41
C PHE A 134 5.09 -10.45 8.76
N ALA A 135 4.45 -9.28 8.80
CA ALA A 135 4.07 -8.59 10.03
C ALA A 135 3.15 -9.42 10.92
N ALA A 136 2.09 -9.98 10.32
CA ALA A 136 1.12 -10.80 11.03
C ALA A 136 1.74 -12.11 11.53
N PHE A 137 2.58 -12.75 10.73
CA PHE A 137 3.33 -13.94 11.15
C PHE A 137 4.28 -13.62 12.30
N ALA A 138 5.04 -12.52 12.21
CA ALA A 138 5.95 -12.08 13.26
C ALA A 138 5.21 -11.76 14.57
N MET A 139 3.98 -11.21 14.49
CA MET A 139 3.09 -11.00 15.64
C MET A 139 2.72 -12.32 16.32
N ILE A 140 2.32 -13.34 15.55
CA ILE A 140 1.98 -14.67 16.08
C ILE A 140 3.22 -15.32 16.73
N CYS A 141 4.38 -15.25 16.08
CA CYS A 141 5.63 -15.78 16.63
C CYS A 141 6.03 -15.12 17.95
N ALA A 142 5.84 -13.80 18.11
CA ALA A 142 6.13 -13.12 19.37
C ALA A 142 5.20 -13.58 20.50
N ILE A 143 3.90 -13.76 20.21
CA ILE A 143 2.94 -14.30 21.19
C ILE A 143 3.33 -15.73 21.57
N ALA A 144 3.63 -16.57 20.57
CA ALA A 144 4.02 -17.97 20.77
C ALA A 144 5.36 -18.15 21.50
N SER A 145 6.29 -17.20 21.33
CA SER A 145 7.60 -17.24 22.01
C SER A 145 7.50 -16.87 23.49
N GLY A 146 6.40 -16.25 23.92
CA GLY A 146 6.26 -15.71 25.28
C GLY A 146 7.32 -14.67 25.65
N SER A 147 8.01 -14.09 24.66
CA SER A 147 9.09 -13.14 24.88
C SER A 147 8.55 -11.82 25.42
N GLU A 148 9.32 -11.14 26.24
CA GLU A 148 8.94 -9.80 26.69
C GLU A 148 8.67 -8.88 25.50
N LEU A 149 7.66 -8.00 25.63
CA LEU A 149 7.22 -7.14 24.54
C LEU A 149 8.35 -6.24 24.02
N GLN A 150 9.29 -5.86 24.89
CA GLN A 150 10.47 -5.08 24.52
C GLN A 150 11.43 -5.86 23.63
N ASP A 151 11.68 -7.13 23.93
CA ASP A 151 12.58 -7.99 23.12
C ASP A 151 11.96 -8.34 21.77
N ALA A 152 10.65 -8.61 21.74
CA ALA A 152 9.91 -8.81 20.49
C ALA A 152 9.97 -7.54 19.60
N ALA A 153 9.72 -6.37 20.18
CA ALA A 153 9.79 -5.10 19.47
C ALA A 153 11.20 -4.79 18.95
N PHE A 154 12.24 -5.07 19.75
CA PHE A 154 13.63 -4.95 19.31
C PHE A 154 13.91 -5.84 18.08
N GLY A 155 13.46 -7.10 18.11
CA GLY A 155 13.57 -8.01 16.96
C GLY A 155 12.90 -7.48 15.69
N TYR A 156 11.73 -6.85 15.82
CA TYR A 156 11.04 -6.23 14.68
C TYR A 156 11.83 -5.08 14.07
N PHE A 157 12.38 -4.17 14.89
CA PHE A 157 13.13 -3.03 14.39
C PHE A 157 14.47 -3.41 13.77
N ILE A 158 15.16 -4.43 14.31
CA ILE A 158 16.37 -4.97 13.69
C ILE A 158 16.05 -5.62 12.33
N THR A 159 14.98 -6.40 12.26
CA THR A 159 14.52 -6.99 11.00
C THR A 159 14.20 -5.90 9.96
N ALA A 160 13.58 -4.80 10.39
CA ALA A 160 13.36 -3.62 9.54
C ALA A 160 14.65 -3.03 8.97
N CYS A 161 15.68 -2.89 9.81
CA CYS A 161 16.98 -2.36 9.39
C CYS A 161 17.64 -3.27 8.34
N VAL A 162 17.61 -4.60 8.54
CA VAL A 162 18.15 -5.58 7.58
C VAL A 162 17.42 -5.48 6.25
N VAL A 163 16.08 -5.45 6.28
CA VAL A 163 15.24 -5.30 5.09
C VAL A 163 15.55 -4.00 4.34
N ILE A 164 15.59 -2.86 5.03
CA ILE A 164 15.87 -1.56 4.40
C ILE A 164 17.27 -1.55 3.78
N SER A 165 18.24 -2.14 4.45
CA SER A 165 19.62 -2.26 3.95
C SER A 165 19.69 -3.09 2.68
N LEU A 166 19.00 -4.23 2.65
CA LEU A 166 18.85 -5.05 1.44
C LEU A 166 18.15 -4.26 0.32
N SER A 167 17.20 -3.40 0.65
CA SER A 167 16.49 -2.54 -0.32
C SER A 167 17.38 -1.49 -0.94
N ILE A 168 18.21 -0.82 -0.13
CA ILE A 168 19.22 0.12 -0.61
C ILE A 168 20.21 -0.60 -1.51
N LEU A 169 20.70 -1.77 -1.10
CA LEU A 169 21.63 -2.58 -1.87
C LEU A 169 21.04 -2.97 -3.23
N SER A 170 19.83 -3.51 -3.26
CA SER A 170 19.14 -3.87 -4.50
C SER A 170 18.97 -2.67 -5.44
N TYR A 171 18.60 -1.50 -4.92
CA TYR A 171 18.47 -0.28 -5.73
C TYR A 171 19.80 0.21 -6.32
N ILE A 172 20.91 0.06 -5.58
CA ILE A 172 22.27 0.41 -6.07
C ILE A 172 22.81 -0.61 -7.06
N LEU A 173 22.48 -1.90 -6.92
CA LEU A 173 22.88 -2.95 -7.85
C LEU A 173 22.09 -2.89 -9.16
N LEU A 174 20.88 -2.33 -9.13
CA LEU A 174 19.98 -2.30 -10.28
C LEU A 174 20.62 -1.71 -11.57
N PRO A 175 21.33 -0.56 -11.55
CA PRO A 175 22.00 -0.05 -12.75
C PRO A 175 23.15 -0.93 -13.26
N LYS A 176 23.75 -1.78 -12.41
CA LYS A 176 24.87 -2.66 -12.76
C LYS A 176 24.39 -3.96 -13.45
N LEU A 177 23.27 -4.51 -13.00
CA LEU A 177 22.68 -5.73 -13.58
C LEU A 177 22.05 -5.50 -14.96
N VAL A 178 21.66 -4.26 -15.28
CA VAL A 178 20.96 -3.88 -16.54
C VAL A 178 21.94 -3.52 -17.67
N ARG A 179 23.26 -3.64 -17.49
CA ARG A 179 24.29 -3.29 -18.49
C ARG A 179 24.65 -4.44 -19.45
N CYS A 180 23.71 -5.32 -19.81
CA CYS A 180 23.84 -6.24 -20.96
C CYS A 180 22.86 -5.84 -22.07
N PRO A 181 23.33 -5.50 -23.27
CA PRO A 181 22.48 -4.95 -24.34
C PRO A 181 21.86 -6.08 -25.15
N PHE A 182 20.55 -6.26 -25.03
CA PHE A 182 19.76 -6.84 -26.12
C PHE A 182 18.41 -6.13 -26.19
N ILE A 183 18.44 -4.92 -26.73
CA ILE A 183 17.24 -4.28 -27.30
C ILE A 183 17.64 -3.88 -28.73
N PRO A 184 17.02 -4.48 -29.76
CA PRO A 184 17.11 -4.00 -31.13
C PRO A 184 16.69 -2.52 -31.14
N SER A 185 17.44 -1.69 -31.85
CA SER A 185 17.07 -0.30 -32.13
C SER A 185 15.61 -0.21 -32.60
N PRO A 186 14.84 0.82 -32.20
CA PRO A 186 13.56 1.09 -32.86
C PRO A 186 13.85 1.27 -34.35
N ARG A 187 13.36 0.35 -35.18
CA ARG A 187 13.30 0.60 -36.62
C ARG A 187 12.42 1.84 -36.79
N PRO A 188 12.83 2.85 -37.58
CA PRO A 188 11.91 3.88 -38.01
C PRO A 188 10.92 3.20 -38.96
N GLU A 189 9.81 2.68 -38.42
CA GLU A 189 8.66 2.39 -39.25
C GLU A 189 8.16 3.74 -39.76
N ILE A 190 8.29 3.91 -41.07
CA ILE A 190 7.66 4.95 -41.85
C ILE A 190 6.20 4.97 -41.42
N GLN A 191 5.83 6.05 -40.73
CA GLN A 191 4.49 6.30 -40.25
C GLN A 191 3.61 6.55 -41.49
N ASN A 192 3.08 5.47 -42.07
CA ASN A 192 1.86 5.57 -42.85
C ASN A 192 0.77 5.93 -41.83
N ILE A 193 0.30 7.17 -42.00
CA ILE A 193 -0.80 7.77 -41.25
C ILE A 193 -2.05 6.97 -41.60
N ASP A 194 -2.32 5.91 -40.85
CA ASP A 194 -3.66 5.32 -40.77
C ASP A 194 -4.37 5.93 -39.55
N HIS A 195 -5.28 6.84 -39.90
CA HIS A 195 -6.36 7.41 -39.11
C HIS A 195 -6.34 7.18 -37.60
N CYS A 196 -6.00 8.29 -36.93
CA CYS A 196 -6.29 8.63 -35.56
C CYS A 196 -7.65 8.07 -35.05
N SER A 197 -7.60 7.10 -34.13
CA SER A 197 -8.66 6.92 -33.14
C SER A 197 -8.56 8.05 -32.10
N THR A 198 -9.02 9.24 -32.48
CA THR A 198 -9.27 10.38 -31.60
C THR A 198 -10.38 10.04 -30.61
N SER A 199 -10.07 9.35 -29.51
CA SER A 199 -10.89 9.53 -28.30
C SER A 199 -10.50 10.86 -27.66
N PRO A 200 -11.45 11.78 -27.38
CA PRO A 200 -11.14 13.15 -26.99
C PRO A 200 -10.29 13.19 -25.71
N SER A 201 -9.31 14.09 -25.64
CA SER A 201 -8.45 14.33 -24.45
C SER A 201 -9.23 14.32 -23.11
N HIS A 202 -10.46 14.84 -23.14
CA HIS A 202 -11.37 14.88 -22.00
C HIS A 202 -11.81 13.50 -21.46
N SER A 203 -11.92 12.46 -22.31
CA SER A 203 -12.37 11.12 -21.90
C SER A 203 -11.27 10.35 -21.13
N ARG A 204 -10.00 10.54 -21.51
CA ARG A 204 -8.85 9.91 -20.84
C ARG A 204 -8.59 10.48 -19.45
N GLN A 205 -8.69 11.80 -19.29
CA GLN A 205 -8.52 12.43 -17.99
C GLN A 205 -9.67 12.09 -17.02
N LEU A 206 -10.92 12.01 -17.51
CA LEU A 206 -12.04 11.52 -16.69
C LEU A 206 -11.80 10.09 -16.17
N SER A 207 -11.16 9.25 -16.97
CA SER A 207 -10.91 7.84 -16.65
C SER A 207 -9.90 7.63 -15.52
N ILE A 208 -8.84 8.45 -15.41
CA ILE A 208 -7.89 8.34 -14.29
C ILE A 208 -8.53 8.75 -12.96
N TRP A 209 -9.39 9.78 -12.94
CA TRP A 209 -10.07 10.21 -11.73
C TRP A 209 -11.01 9.14 -11.18
N ILE A 210 -11.71 8.40 -12.06
CA ILE A 210 -12.55 7.28 -11.65
C ILE A 210 -11.69 6.21 -10.95
N LEU A 211 -10.53 5.84 -11.50
CA LEU A 211 -9.64 4.84 -10.90
C LEU A 211 -9.00 5.35 -9.59
N ALA A 212 -8.61 6.63 -9.54
CA ALA A 212 -8.05 7.25 -8.35
C ALA A 212 -9.06 7.31 -7.19
N LEU A 213 -10.31 7.71 -7.48
CA LEU A 213 -11.40 7.68 -6.51
C LEU A 213 -11.76 6.25 -6.11
N SER A 214 -11.70 5.30 -7.05
CA SER A 214 -11.97 3.88 -6.80
C SER A 214 -10.96 3.27 -5.82
N VAL A 215 -9.67 3.55 -5.99
CA VAL A 215 -8.63 3.08 -5.04
C VAL A 215 -8.77 3.79 -3.69
N CYS A 216 -9.05 5.09 -3.68
CA CYS A 216 -9.30 5.85 -2.46
C CYS A 216 -10.45 5.21 -1.66
N PHE A 217 -11.59 5.00 -2.31
CA PHE A 217 -12.77 4.39 -1.72
C PHE A 217 -12.52 2.98 -1.20
N THR A 218 -11.82 2.16 -1.99
CA THR A 218 -11.38 0.81 -1.61
C THR A 218 -10.65 0.84 -0.26
N PHE A 219 -9.66 1.72 -0.09
CA PHE A 219 -8.92 1.83 1.17
C PHE A 219 -9.71 2.53 2.28
N THR A 220 -10.64 3.43 1.96
CA THR A 220 -11.56 4.02 2.95
C THR A 220 -12.45 2.97 3.58
N VAL A 221 -13.07 2.10 2.78
CA VAL A 221 -13.87 0.97 3.29
C VAL A 221 -12.99 0.00 4.07
N THR A 222 -11.79 -0.27 3.55
CA THR A 222 -10.86 -1.20 4.20
C THR A 222 -10.43 -0.72 5.58
N ILE A 223 -9.85 0.48 5.68
CA ILE A 223 -9.35 1.03 6.94
C ILE A 223 -10.48 1.47 7.88
N GLY A 224 -11.64 1.82 7.32
CA GLY A 224 -12.84 2.11 8.11
C GLY A 224 -13.29 0.92 8.96
N THR A 225 -13.01 -0.31 8.53
CA THR A 225 -13.41 -1.54 9.22
C THR A 225 -12.23 -2.29 9.84
N PHE A 226 -11.17 -2.52 9.07
CA PHE A 226 -9.97 -3.23 9.50
C PHE A 226 -8.80 -2.26 9.80
N PRO A 227 -8.10 -2.38 10.95
CA PRO A 227 -8.35 -3.32 12.03
C PRO A 227 -9.32 -2.79 13.10
N ALA A 228 -9.71 -1.51 13.06
CA ALA A 228 -10.33 -0.81 14.19
C ALA A 228 -11.62 -1.46 14.72
N VAL A 229 -12.46 -2.02 13.85
CA VAL A 229 -13.69 -2.72 14.22
C VAL A 229 -13.44 -4.22 14.31
N THR A 230 -12.74 -4.78 13.32
CA THR A 230 -12.56 -6.23 13.22
C THR A 230 -11.67 -6.81 14.33
N ALA A 231 -10.74 -6.03 14.89
CA ALA A 231 -9.89 -6.45 16.01
C ALA A 231 -10.62 -6.55 17.35
N ASP A 232 -11.80 -5.93 17.47
CA ASP A 232 -12.66 -6.02 18.65
C ASP A 232 -13.61 -7.25 18.59
N THR A 233 -13.49 -8.09 17.55
CA THR A 233 -14.26 -9.34 17.42
C THR A 233 -13.81 -10.39 18.43
N LYS A 234 -14.76 -11.08 19.07
CA LYS A 234 -14.50 -12.20 19.99
C LYS A 234 -14.91 -13.53 19.38
N SER A 235 -14.08 -14.54 19.60
CA SER A 235 -14.40 -15.92 19.23
C SER A 235 -15.54 -16.42 20.11
N THR A 236 -16.45 -17.19 19.51
CA THR A 236 -17.50 -17.91 20.22
C THR A 236 -17.08 -19.33 20.62
N LEU A 237 -15.95 -19.81 20.10
CA LEU A 237 -15.43 -21.15 20.30
C LEU A 237 -14.30 -21.21 21.33
N SER A 238 -13.85 -20.07 21.85
CA SER A 238 -12.62 -20.02 22.65
C SER A 238 -12.79 -20.47 24.09
N ASP A 239 -13.98 -20.50 24.68
CA ASP A 239 -14.29 -20.95 26.06
C ASP A 239 -13.21 -20.63 27.14
N GLY A 240 -12.49 -19.50 27.01
CA GLY A 240 -11.40 -19.09 27.91
C GLY A 240 -10.06 -19.84 27.72
N GLY A 241 -9.92 -20.62 26.65
CA GLY A 241 -8.69 -21.30 26.26
C GLY A 241 -7.67 -20.41 25.55
N SER A 242 -6.55 -21.00 25.15
CA SER A 242 -5.45 -20.27 24.46
C SER A 242 -5.89 -19.61 23.15
N TRP A 243 -6.96 -20.08 22.52
CA TRP A 243 -7.47 -19.55 21.27
C TRP A 243 -7.88 -18.08 21.35
N ASP A 244 -8.30 -17.58 22.52
CA ASP A 244 -8.62 -16.16 22.72
C ASP A 244 -7.45 -15.22 22.36
N GLN A 245 -6.22 -15.65 22.65
CA GLN A 245 -5.01 -14.88 22.39
C GLN A 245 -4.62 -14.91 20.90
N TYR A 246 -4.95 -16.00 20.19
CA TYR A 246 -4.57 -16.22 18.79
C TYR A 246 -5.66 -15.86 17.79
N PHE A 247 -6.93 -15.78 18.21
CA PHE A 247 -8.05 -15.57 17.31
C PHE A 247 -7.88 -14.31 16.45
N ILE A 248 -7.55 -13.16 17.06
CA ILE A 248 -7.34 -11.91 16.32
C ILE A 248 -6.06 -11.94 15.46
N PRO A 249 -4.87 -12.31 15.99
CA PRO A 249 -3.68 -12.47 15.17
C PRO A 249 -3.86 -13.39 13.95
N VAL A 250 -4.58 -14.51 14.10
CA VAL A 250 -4.77 -15.52 13.06
C VAL A 250 -5.94 -15.16 12.13
N SER A 251 -7.15 -15.07 12.68
CA SER A 251 -8.39 -14.95 11.90
C SER A 251 -8.65 -13.53 11.39
N CYS A 252 -8.01 -12.52 11.97
CA CYS A 252 -8.11 -11.13 11.51
C CYS A 252 -6.81 -10.69 10.79
N PHE A 253 -5.68 -10.59 11.49
CA PHE A 253 -4.47 -10.01 10.90
C PHE A 253 -3.80 -10.91 9.85
N LEU A 254 -3.50 -12.17 10.16
CA LEU A 254 -2.82 -13.07 9.23
C LEU A 254 -3.71 -13.37 8.02
N LEU A 255 -4.98 -13.71 8.27
CA LEU A 255 -5.93 -14.02 7.22
C LEU A 255 -6.14 -12.84 6.26
N PHE A 256 -6.32 -11.62 6.79
CA PHE A 256 -6.43 -10.42 5.96
C PHE A 256 -5.18 -10.26 5.09
N ASN A 257 -3.99 -10.28 5.68
CA ASN A 257 -2.77 -10.03 4.93
C ASN A 257 -2.46 -11.12 3.89
N LEU A 258 -2.74 -12.39 4.19
CA LEU A 258 -2.53 -13.49 3.27
C LEU A 258 -3.47 -13.42 2.07
N CYS A 259 -4.76 -13.15 2.31
CA CYS A 259 -5.76 -13.00 1.25
C CYS A 259 -5.56 -11.72 0.43
N ASP A 260 -5.19 -10.61 1.06
CA ASP A 260 -4.83 -9.36 0.38
C ASP A 260 -3.59 -9.56 -0.50
N TRP A 261 -2.56 -10.23 0.01
CA TRP A 261 -1.39 -10.60 -0.79
C TRP A 261 -1.76 -11.52 -1.95
N GLY A 262 -2.61 -12.52 -1.73
CA GLY A 262 -3.13 -13.39 -2.78
C GLY A 262 -3.84 -12.61 -3.88
N GLY A 263 -4.74 -11.68 -3.52
CA GLY A 263 -5.43 -10.80 -4.46
C GLY A 263 -4.45 -9.92 -5.25
N ARG A 264 -3.48 -9.29 -4.58
CA ARG A 264 -2.46 -8.45 -5.25
C ARG A 264 -1.55 -9.24 -6.16
N SER A 265 -1.25 -10.49 -5.81
CA SER A 265 -0.37 -11.35 -6.60
C SER A 265 -1.09 -11.92 -7.82
N LEU A 266 -2.40 -12.20 -7.70
CA LEU A 266 -3.20 -12.70 -8.81
C LEU A 266 -3.23 -11.71 -9.98
N THR A 267 -3.19 -10.39 -9.73
CA THR A 267 -3.14 -9.38 -10.80
C THR A 267 -1.88 -9.45 -11.67
N ALA A 268 -0.89 -10.29 -11.34
CA ALA A 268 0.30 -10.50 -12.17
C ALA A 268 -0.01 -11.47 -13.32
N ILE A 269 -0.99 -12.35 -13.11
CA ILE A 269 -1.35 -13.44 -14.02
C ILE A 269 -2.70 -13.13 -14.68
N LEU A 270 -3.64 -12.59 -13.91
CA LEU A 270 -5.01 -12.34 -14.34
C LEU A 270 -5.41 -10.89 -14.02
N MET A 271 -5.59 -10.08 -15.07
CA MET A 271 -6.06 -8.71 -14.98
C MET A 271 -7.50 -8.58 -15.49
N TRP A 272 -8.45 -9.19 -14.78
CA TRP A 272 -9.88 -9.14 -15.09
C TRP A 272 -10.69 -8.53 -13.93
N PRO A 273 -11.68 -7.65 -14.13
CA PRO A 273 -12.20 -7.16 -15.39
C PRO A 273 -11.26 -6.13 -16.04
N GLY A 274 -11.35 -5.98 -17.37
CA GLY A 274 -10.53 -5.03 -18.10
C GLY A 274 -10.76 -3.58 -17.68
N LYS A 275 -9.79 -2.70 -17.97
CA LYS A 275 -9.74 -1.30 -17.53
C LYS A 275 -10.95 -0.43 -17.90
N ASP A 276 -11.64 -0.76 -19.00
CA ASP A 276 -12.80 -0.01 -19.51
C ASP A 276 -14.14 -0.61 -19.04
N SER A 277 -14.10 -1.68 -18.23
CA SER A 277 -15.28 -2.39 -17.77
C SER A 277 -15.92 -1.70 -16.56
N VAL A 278 -17.24 -1.50 -16.63
CA VAL A 278 -18.07 -1.00 -15.52
C VAL A 278 -18.08 -1.97 -14.32
N ILE A 279 -17.70 -3.24 -14.54
CA ILE A 279 -17.59 -4.25 -13.47
C ILE A 279 -16.59 -3.83 -12.41
N LEU A 280 -15.49 -3.14 -12.78
CA LEU A 280 -14.48 -2.69 -11.81
C LEU A 280 -15.06 -1.69 -10.79
N PRO A 281 -15.59 -0.52 -11.17
CA PRO A 281 -16.18 0.41 -10.21
C PRO A 281 -17.41 -0.16 -9.50
N ALA A 282 -18.21 -1.00 -10.17
CA ALA A 282 -19.35 -1.68 -9.53
C ALA A 282 -18.89 -2.61 -8.39
N SER A 283 -17.88 -3.45 -8.65
CA SER A 283 -17.32 -4.37 -7.64
C SER A 283 -16.71 -3.63 -6.45
N ILE A 284 -16.12 -2.45 -6.69
CA ILE A 284 -15.60 -1.56 -5.65
C ILE A 284 -16.74 -0.97 -4.81
N GLY A 285 -17.82 -0.50 -5.44
CA GLY A 285 -19.02 -0.05 -4.75
C GLY A 285 -19.65 -1.13 -3.87
N CYS A 286 -19.69 -2.38 -4.36
CA CYS A 286 -20.21 -3.52 -3.60
C CYS A 286 -19.44 -3.77 -2.29
N ARG A 287 -18.19 -3.33 -2.15
CA ARG A 287 -17.42 -3.50 -0.90
C ARG A 287 -18.05 -2.81 0.31
N LEU A 288 -18.93 -1.82 0.10
CA LEU A 288 -19.68 -1.21 1.20
C LEU A 288 -20.47 -2.22 2.02
N VAL A 289 -20.89 -3.34 1.42
CA VAL A 289 -21.63 -4.40 2.11
C VAL A 289 -20.83 -4.98 3.27
N PHE A 290 -19.49 -4.96 3.21
CA PHE A 290 -18.65 -5.50 4.28
C PHE A 290 -18.73 -4.67 5.57
N ILE A 291 -19.07 -3.38 5.50
CA ILE A 291 -19.22 -2.52 6.68
C ILE A 291 -20.31 -3.07 7.62
N PRO A 292 -21.60 -3.16 7.22
CA PRO A 292 -22.62 -3.72 8.09
C PRO A 292 -22.37 -5.21 8.41
N LEU A 293 -21.79 -6.00 7.50
CA LEU A 293 -21.47 -7.40 7.79
C LEU A 293 -20.52 -7.52 8.98
N PHE A 294 -19.43 -6.74 9.04
CA PHE A 294 -18.52 -6.76 10.18
C PHE A 294 -19.10 -6.12 11.45
N MET A 295 -19.93 -5.08 11.33
CA MET A 295 -20.61 -4.49 12.51
C MET A 295 -21.57 -5.49 13.19
N LEU A 296 -22.19 -6.37 12.40
CA LEU A 296 -23.13 -7.40 12.87
C LEU A 296 -22.45 -8.72 13.29
N CYS A 297 -21.13 -8.83 13.14
CA CYS A 297 -20.33 -9.91 13.73
C CYS A 297 -20.21 -9.72 15.26
N ASN A 298 -19.61 -10.71 15.94
CA ASN A 298 -19.45 -10.74 17.39
C ASN A 298 -18.40 -9.75 17.94
N VAL A 299 -18.58 -8.45 17.66
CA VAL A 299 -17.71 -7.34 18.09
C VAL A 299 -18.11 -6.85 19.49
N HIS A 300 -17.13 -6.71 20.39
CA HIS A 300 -17.31 -6.24 21.77
C HIS A 300 -16.25 -5.21 22.19
N PRO A 301 -16.59 -4.20 23.01
CA PRO A 301 -17.94 -3.89 23.53
C PRO A 301 -18.86 -3.33 22.44
N ARG A 302 -20.19 -3.47 22.61
CA ARG A 302 -21.22 -2.94 21.70
C ARG A 302 -22.33 -2.25 22.47
N ALA A 303 -22.96 -1.26 21.86
CA ALA A 303 -23.99 -0.45 22.49
C ALA A 303 -25.34 -0.48 21.77
N HIS A 304 -25.35 -0.42 20.43
CA HIS A 304 -26.58 -0.14 19.67
C HIS A 304 -27.05 -1.30 18.80
N LEU A 305 -26.13 -2.09 18.24
CA LEU A 305 -26.46 -3.12 17.25
C LEU A 305 -26.56 -4.52 17.87
N PRO A 306 -27.45 -5.39 17.36
CA PRO A 306 -27.45 -6.82 17.73
C PRO A 306 -26.34 -7.58 17.01
N VAL A 307 -25.91 -8.70 17.60
CA VAL A 307 -25.06 -9.68 16.90
C VAL A 307 -25.98 -10.56 16.06
N VAL A 308 -25.74 -10.63 14.75
CA VAL A 308 -26.48 -11.50 13.83
C VAL A 308 -25.62 -12.70 13.46
N PHE A 309 -24.32 -12.46 13.24
CA PHE A 309 -23.36 -13.50 12.88
C PHE A 309 -22.53 -13.91 14.10
N HIS A 310 -23.04 -14.89 14.85
CA HIS A 310 -22.38 -15.39 16.05
C HIS A 310 -21.17 -16.28 15.73
N HIS A 311 -21.31 -17.21 14.79
CA HIS A 311 -20.29 -18.23 14.54
C HIS A 311 -19.05 -17.65 13.83
N ASP A 312 -17.86 -17.98 14.33
CA ASP A 312 -16.56 -17.50 13.84
C ASP A 312 -16.35 -17.69 12.33
N CYS A 313 -16.94 -18.76 11.77
CA CYS A 313 -16.91 -19.05 10.33
C CYS A 313 -17.40 -17.87 9.47
N PHE A 314 -18.44 -17.16 9.89
CA PHE A 314 -18.94 -16.01 9.14
C PHE A 314 -17.91 -14.88 9.09
N PHE A 315 -17.31 -14.56 10.24
CA PHE A 315 -16.26 -13.56 10.32
C PHE A 315 -15.06 -13.92 9.42
N ILE A 316 -14.60 -15.18 9.49
CA ILE A 316 -13.49 -15.70 8.68
C ILE A 316 -13.83 -15.61 7.18
N LEU A 317 -15.03 -16.03 6.78
CA LEU A 317 -15.48 -15.98 5.38
C LEU A 317 -15.54 -14.54 4.87
N PHE A 318 -16.11 -13.62 5.66
CA PHE A 318 -16.16 -12.21 5.31
C PHE A 318 -14.76 -11.62 5.21
N MET A 319 -13.84 -11.99 6.11
CA MET A 319 -12.45 -11.53 6.09
C MET A 319 -11.71 -11.99 4.82
N ILE A 320 -11.88 -13.24 4.41
CA ILE A 320 -11.27 -13.77 3.16
C ILE A 320 -11.73 -12.97 1.95
N LEU A 321 -13.05 -12.81 1.78
CA LEU A 321 -13.64 -12.11 0.64
C LEU A 321 -13.28 -10.62 0.65
N PHE A 322 -13.33 -10.00 1.82
CA PHE A 322 -13.01 -8.58 2.01
C PHE A 322 -11.54 -8.28 1.72
N ALA A 323 -10.62 -9.10 2.22
CA ALA A 323 -9.19 -8.92 2.04
C ALA A 323 -8.75 -9.24 0.61
N PHE A 324 -9.25 -10.34 0.03
CA PHE A 324 -8.94 -10.69 -1.34
C PHE A 324 -9.44 -9.63 -2.33
N SER A 325 -10.68 -9.16 -2.15
CA SER A 325 -11.23 -8.07 -2.97
C SER A 325 -10.45 -6.76 -2.78
N ASN A 326 -9.93 -6.48 -1.58
CA ASN A 326 -9.05 -5.34 -1.35
C ASN A 326 -7.80 -5.41 -2.22
N GLY A 327 -7.05 -6.49 -2.07
CA GLY A 327 -5.78 -6.64 -2.75
C GLY A 327 -5.92 -6.64 -4.26
N TYR A 328 -6.91 -7.38 -4.76
CA TYR A 328 -7.15 -7.52 -6.19
C TYR A 328 -7.62 -6.22 -6.84
N LEU A 329 -8.68 -5.59 -6.32
CA LEU A 329 -9.27 -4.38 -6.92
C LEU A 329 -8.36 -3.16 -6.77
N ALA A 330 -7.66 -3.02 -5.64
CA ALA A 330 -6.66 -1.98 -5.46
C ALA A 330 -5.52 -2.11 -6.48
N SER A 331 -4.99 -3.33 -6.67
CA SER A 331 -3.93 -3.59 -7.65
C SER A 331 -4.37 -3.27 -9.07
N LEU A 332 -5.58 -3.68 -9.47
CA LEU A 332 -6.12 -3.33 -10.79
C LEU A 332 -6.18 -1.82 -11.00
N CYS A 333 -6.67 -1.05 -10.01
CA CYS A 333 -6.72 0.41 -10.11
C CYS A 333 -5.31 1.01 -10.28
N MET A 334 -4.35 0.58 -9.44
CA MET A 334 -2.97 1.08 -9.49
C MET A 334 -2.25 0.71 -10.80
N CYS A 335 -2.53 -0.47 -11.36
CA CYS A 335 -1.98 -0.92 -12.64
C CYS A 335 -2.61 -0.19 -13.84
N TYR A 336 -3.91 0.06 -13.82
CA TYR A 336 -4.62 0.70 -14.93
C TYR A 336 -4.48 2.22 -14.95
N GLY A 337 -4.37 2.88 -13.79
CA GLY A 337 -4.33 4.35 -13.67
C GLY A 337 -3.30 5.01 -14.59
N PRO A 338 -2.00 4.69 -14.46
CA PRO A 338 -0.94 5.25 -15.30
C PRO A 338 -1.04 4.88 -16.79
N LYS A 339 -1.86 3.88 -17.15
CA LYS A 339 -2.05 3.39 -18.52
C LYS A 339 -3.22 4.03 -19.25
N ASN A 340 -3.98 4.88 -18.57
CA ASN A 340 -5.06 5.66 -19.16
C ASN A 340 -4.64 7.08 -19.54
N VAL A 341 -3.38 7.45 -19.31
CA VAL A 341 -2.79 8.74 -19.69
C VAL A 341 -1.70 8.58 -20.76
N LEU A 342 -1.21 9.70 -21.30
CA LEU A 342 -0.10 9.68 -22.25
C LEU A 342 1.20 9.22 -21.54
N PRO A 343 2.14 8.56 -22.26
CA PRO A 343 3.38 8.05 -21.63
C PRO A 343 4.21 9.10 -20.88
N HIS A 344 4.20 10.35 -21.35
CA HIS A 344 4.92 11.45 -20.70
C HIS A 344 4.23 11.94 -19.40
N GLU A 345 2.94 11.63 -19.21
CA GLU A 345 2.16 11.95 -18.01
C GLU A 345 2.06 10.77 -17.04
N ALA A 346 2.53 9.58 -17.45
CA ALA A 346 2.34 8.34 -16.70
C ALA A 346 3.08 8.33 -15.35
N GLU A 347 4.22 9.02 -15.24
CA GLU A 347 4.91 9.21 -13.94
C GLU A 347 4.02 10.00 -12.97
N THR A 348 3.49 11.13 -13.42
CA THR A 348 2.61 11.98 -12.62
C THR A 348 1.32 11.24 -12.26
N ALA A 349 0.74 10.50 -13.20
CA ALA A 349 -0.44 9.67 -12.96
C ALA A 349 -0.19 8.61 -11.86
N GLY A 350 0.94 7.90 -11.90
CA GLY A 350 1.32 6.95 -10.85
C GLY A 350 1.46 7.61 -9.47
N ALA A 351 2.06 8.80 -9.42
CA ALA A 351 2.16 9.57 -8.18
C ALA A 351 0.78 10.03 -7.64
N ILE A 352 -0.13 10.47 -8.53
CA ILE A 352 -1.51 10.83 -8.16
C ILE A 352 -2.25 9.62 -7.61
N MET A 353 -2.13 8.44 -8.24
CA MET A 353 -2.74 7.21 -7.76
C MET A 353 -2.25 6.85 -6.34
N ALA A 354 -0.94 6.98 -6.08
CA ALA A 354 -0.38 6.77 -4.74
C ALA A 354 -0.91 7.79 -3.71
N PHE A 355 -1.09 9.05 -4.09
CA PHE A 355 -1.71 10.06 -3.22
C PHE A 355 -3.15 9.69 -2.86
N PHE A 356 -3.98 9.30 -3.83
CA PHE A 356 -5.37 8.91 -3.59
C PHE A 356 -5.50 7.63 -2.75
N LEU A 357 -4.56 6.69 -2.91
CA LEU A 357 -4.44 5.54 -2.02
C LEU A 357 -4.22 6.02 -0.57
N SER A 358 -3.25 6.91 -0.32
CA SER A 358 -2.98 7.45 1.01
C SER A 358 -4.13 8.29 1.58
N LEU A 359 -4.83 9.05 0.73
CA LEU A 359 -6.05 9.76 1.11
C LEU A 359 -7.13 8.77 1.56
N GLY A 360 -7.29 7.66 0.85
CA GLY A 360 -8.20 6.58 1.21
C GLY A 360 -7.92 6.00 2.59
N LEU A 361 -6.63 5.76 2.91
CA LEU A 361 -6.19 5.32 4.24
C LEU A 361 -6.57 6.34 5.33
N ALA A 362 -6.33 7.63 5.09
CA ALA A 362 -6.63 8.70 6.04
C ALA A 362 -8.15 8.86 6.28
N LEU A 363 -8.95 8.85 5.20
CA LEU A 363 -10.41 8.92 5.29
C LEU A 363 -10.99 7.68 5.98
N GLY A 364 -10.46 6.49 5.69
CA GLY A 364 -10.85 5.26 6.36
C GLY A 364 -10.54 5.30 7.86
N ALA A 365 -9.36 5.80 8.24
CA ALA A 365 -9.02 5.98 9.65
C ALA A 365 -9.99 6.92 10.36
N ALA A 366 -10.36 8.05 9.75
CA ALA A 366 -11.37 8.96 10.29
C ALA A 366 -12.76 8.31 10.39
N LEU A 367 -13.19 7.59 9.35
CA LEU A 367 -14.48 6.89 9.32
C LEU A 367 -14.56 5.77 10.37
N SER A 368 -13.44 5.12 10.68
CA SER A 368 -13.38 4.02 11.64
C SER A 368 -13.84 4.43 13.05
N PHE A 369 -13.58 5.68 13.45
CA PHE A 369 -14.08 6.22 14.72
C PHE A 369 -15.61 6.29 14.73
N LEU A 370 -16.23 6.73 13.63
CA LEU A 370 -17.69 6.79 13.52
C LEU A 370 -18.31 5.39 13.53
N ILE A 371 -17.74 4.46 12.77
CA ILE A 371 -18.24 3.07 12.74
C ILE A 371 -18.15 2.44 14.12
N ARG A 372 -17.06 2.67 14.85
CA ARG A 372 -16.87 2.12 16.21
C ARG A 372 -17.85 2.68 17.24
N ILE A 373 -18.33 3.92 17.07
CA ILE A 373 -19.38 4.50 17.92
C ILE A 373 -20.76 3.87 17.65
N LEU A 374 -21.00 3.45 16.39
CA LEU A 374 -22.26 2.87 15.97
C LEU A 374 -22.44 1.40 16.37
N VAL A 375 -21.35 0.64 16.51
CA VAL A 375 -21.35 -0.74 17.06
C VAL A 375 -21.66 -0.68 18.55
#